data_AF-A0AAX1ULF3-F1
#
_entry.id   AF-A0AAX1ULF3-F1
#
_cell.length_a   1.000
_cell.length_b   1.000
_cell.length_c   1.000
_cell.angle_alpha   90.00
_cell.angle_beta   90.00
_cell.angle_gamma   90.00
#
_symmetry.space_group_name_H-M   'P 1'
#
loop_
_entity.id
_entity.type
_entity.pdbx_description
1 polymer ?
#
loop_
_entity_poly.entity_id
_entity_poly.type
_entity_poly.pdbx_seq_one_letter_code
_entity_poly.pdbx_strand_id
1 'polypeptide(L)'
;ELPIPFRLAWDLTTSITSFRCHRLVETPMTRIFREAVAHYGALQFERLRLNLFGGCFNHRPMRGGSALSMHAWGIAVDLDPERNPLRWGRDRATFAAPAYEPFWTIVEAAGATSLGRACNRDWMHFQFARL
;
A
#
# COMPACT_ATOMS: atom_id res chain seq x y z
N GLU A 1 9.12 11.16 1.89
CA GLU A 1 9.89 10.42 2.94
C GLU A 1 8.95 9.59 3.77
N LEU A 2 9.43 8.52 4.40
CA LEU A 2 8.63 7.69 5.29
C LEU A 2 8.80 8.12 6.76
N PRO A 3 7.73 8.08 7.59
CA PRO A 3 7.81 8.48 9.01
C PRO A 3 8.61 7.51 9.88
N ILE A 4 8.76 6.26 9.45
CA ILE A 4 9.63 5.24 10.04
C ILE A 4 10.27 4.42 8.90
N PRO A 5 11.38 3.69 9.14
CA PRO A 5 11.94 2.79 8.15
C PRO A 5 10.96 1.68 7.74
N PHE A 6 10.85 1.44 6.43
CA PHE A 6 10.15 0.29 5.87
C PHE A 6 11.16 -0.75 5.46
N ARG A 7 10.75 -2.02 5.36
CA ARG A 7 11.58 -3.12 4.83
C ARG A 7 11.06 -3.54 3.47
N LEU A 8 11.95 -3.96 2.56
CA LEU A 8 11.51 -4.51 1.28
C LEU A 8 10.84 -5.86 1.52
N ALA A 9 9.65 -6.08 0.95
CA ALA A 9 8.91 -7.32 1.16
C ALA A 9 9.62 -8.57 0.59
N TRP A 10 10.55 -8.40 -0.34
CA TRP A 10 11.37 -9.48 -0.93
C TRP A 10 12.78 -9.59 -0.33
N ASP A 11 13.18 -8.66 0.53
CA ASP A 11 14.46 -8.67 1.24
C ASP A 11 14.31 -7.93 2.57
N LEU A 12 13.96 -8.67 3.61
CA LEU A 12 13.70 -8.13 4.95
C LEU A 12 14.94 -7.56 5.64
N THR A 13 16.13 -7.80 5.09
CA THR A 13 17.38 -7.19 5.61
C THR A 13 17.60 -5.78 5.08
N THR A 14 16.95 -5.43 3.96
CA THR A 14 17.02 -4.11 3.35
C THR A 14 15.92 -3.20 3.87
N SER A 15 16.31 -2.07 4.45
CA SER A 15 15.40 -1.02 4.88
C SER A 15 15.45 0.20 3.95
N ILE A 16 14.31 0.85 3.76
CA ILE A 16 14.17 2.10 3.01
C ILE A 16 13.59 3.18 3.93
N THR A 17 14.06 4.41 3.76
CA THR A 17 13.54 5.61 4.46
C THR A 17 12.73 6.50 3.53
N SER A 18 12.72 6.19 2.22
CA SER A 18 11.95 6.88 1.20
C SER A 18 11.73 5.98 -0.02
N PHE A 19 10.77 6.36 -0.86
CA PHE A 19 10.56 5.77 -2.19
C PHE A 19 10.06 6.88 -3.14
N ARG A 20 10.15 6.63 -4.46
CA ARG A 20 9.69 7.57 -5.49
C ARG A 20 8.23 7.30 -5.87
N CYS A 21 7.45 8.37 -6.00
CA CYS A 21 6.08 8.36 -6.51
C CYS A 21 5.86 9.58 -7.43
N HIS A 22 4.69 9.67 -8.07
CA HIS A 22 4.35 10.83 -8.89
C HIS A 22 4.18 12.08 -8.03
N ARG A 23 4.72 13.23 -8.48
CA ARG A 23 4.70 14.49 -7.72
C ARG A 23 3.29 14.91 -7.26
N LEU A 24 2.26 14.66 -8.08
CA LEU A 24 0.88 15.01 -7.72
C LEU A 24 0.31 14.23 -6.53
N VAL A 25 0.88 13.07 -6.20
CA VAL A 25 0.40 12.23 -5.10
C VAL A 25 1.35 12.23 -3.90
N GLU A 26 2.48 12.94 -3.97
CA GLU A 26 3.50 12.95 -2.91
C GLU A 26 2.93 13.38 -1.55
N THR A 27 2.17 14.48 -1.54
CA THR A 27 1.56 15.03 -0.31
C THR A 27 0.57 14.05 0.31
N PRO A 28 -0.49 13.58 -0.38
CA PRO A 28 -1.42 12.62 0.21
C PRO A 28 -0.76 11.27 0.51
N MET A 29 0.21 10.80 -0.28
CA MET A 29 0.97 9.58 0.00
C MET A 29 1.75 9.69 1.32
N THR A 30 2.43 10.81 1.54
CA THR A 30 3.16 11.08 2.78
C THR A 30 2.20 11.17 3.97
N ARG A 31 1.04 11.80 3.77
CA ARG A 31 -0.02 11.92 4.78
C ARG A 31 -0.51 10.55 5.26
N ILE A 32 -0.78 9.61 4.35
CA ILE A 32 -1.23 8.25 4.68
C ILE A 32 -0.31 7.60 5.71
N PHE A 33 1.00 7.55 5.42
CA PHE A 33 1.93 6.86 6.31
C PHE A 33 2.13 7.60 7.63
N ARG A 34 2.18 8.94 7.62
CA ARG A 34 2.32 9.73 8.85
C ARG A 34 1.12 9.53 9.77
N GLU A 35 -0.10 9.63 9.25
CA GLU A 35 -1.32 9.42 10.03
C GLU A 35 -1.44 7.98 10.51
N ALA A 36 -1.11 7.00 9.67
CA ALA A 36 -1.15 5.59 10.08
C ALA A 36 -0.13 5.28 11.19
N VAL A 37 1.11 5.78 11.09
CA VAL A 37 2.10 5.62 12.17
C VAL A 37 1.69 6.37 13.42
N ALA A 38 1.11 7.57 13.30
CA ALA A 38 0.59 8.32 14.45
C ALA A 38 -0.57 7.60 15.15
N HIS A 39 -1.45 6.94 14.38
CA HIS A 39 -2.59 6.19 14.91
C HIS A 39 -2.16 4.91 15.62
N TYR A 40 -1.34 4.08 14.97
CA TYR A 40 -0.96 2.78 15.51
C TYR A 40 0.21 2.86 16.51
N GLY A 41 1.09 3.85 16.35
CA GLY A 41 2.43 3.82 16.92
C GLY A 41 3.36 2.89 16.13
N ALA A 42 4.67 3.16 16.18
CA ALA A 42 5.67 2.45 15.37
C ALA A 42 5.64 0.93 15.60
N LEU A 43 5.65 0.48 16.86
CA LEU A 43 5.68 -0.95 17.20
C LEU A 43 4.49 -1.72 16.64
N GLN A 44 3.28 -1.15 16.75
CA GLN A 44 2.06 -1.78 16.25
C GLN A 44 2.01 -1.75 14.72
N PHE A 45 2.44 -0.65 14.10
CA PHE A 45 2.51 -0.52 12.64
C PHE A 45 3.42 -1.60 12.05
N GLU A 46 4.57 -1.87 12.68
CA GLU A 46 5.47 -2.96 12.31
C GLU A 46 4.87 -4.34 12.59
N ARG A 47 4.21 -4.54 13.74
CA ARG A 47 3.54 -5.81 14.09
C ARG A 47 2.46 -6.17 13.07
N LEU A 48 1.75 -5.17 12.56
CA LEU A 48 0.76 -5.31 11.49
C LEU A 48 1.37 -5.47 10.09
N ARG A 49 2.71 -5.40 9.98
CA ARG A 49 3.47 -5.47 8.71
C ARG A 49 3.11 -4.37 7.71
N LEU A 50 2.56 -3.26 8.18
CA LEU A 50 2.27 -2.08 7.34
C LEU A 50 3.55 -1.40 6.84
N ASN A 51 4.72 -1.74 7.41
CA ASN A 51 6.03 -1.30 6.96
C ASN A 51 6.73 -2.27 5.98
N LEU A 52 6.06 -3.32 5.50
CA LEU A 52 6.62 -4.21 4.48
C LEU A 52 6.24 -3.71 3.09
N PHE A 53 7.20 -3.07 2.42
CA PHE A 53 7.00 -2.39 1.15
C PHE A 53 7.05 -3.37 -0.03
N GLY A 54 5.92 -3.48 -0.75
CA GLY A 54 5.77 -4.27 -1.97
C GLY A 54 6.10 -3.51 -3.26
N GLY A 55 6.16 -2.18 -3.21
CA GLY A 55 6.56 -1.34 -4.34
C GLY A 55 5.65 -0.13 -4.54
N CYS A 56 6.11 0.82 -5.37
CA CYS A 56 5.32 1.97 -5.79
C CYS A 56 5.40 2.22 -7.31
N PHE A 57 6.61 2.41 -7.83
CA PHE A 57 6.82 2.63 -9.27
C PHE A 57 7.40 1.39 -9.95
N ASN A 58 6.77 0.97 -11.04
CA ASN A 58 7.29 -0.04 -11.97
C ASN A 58 6.64 0.16 -13.34
N HIS A 59 7.40 0.62 -14.34
CA HIS A 59 6.90 0.85 -15.69
C HIS A 59 6.67 -0.48 -16.42
N ARG A 60 5.43 -0.99 -16.33
CA ARG A 60 5.01 -2.26 -16.94
C ARG A 60 3.53 -2.24 -17.35
N PRO A 61 3.13 -3.05 -18.35
CA PRO A 61 1.72 -3.34 -18.59
C PRO A 61 1.10 -4.08 -17.39
N MET A 62 -0.22 -4.01 -17.28
CA MET A 62 -0.99 -4.86 -16.38
C MET A 62 -0.84 -6.33 -16.77
N ARG A 63 -0.85 -7.21 -15.76
CA ARG A 63 -0.80 -8.65 -16.01
C ARG A 63 -2.03 -9.07 -16.82
N GLY A 64 -1.80 -9.63 -18.01
CA GLY A 64 -2.87 -10.12 -18.89
C GLY A 64 -3.56 -9.07 -19.76
N GLY A 65 -2.99 -7.86 -19.89
CA GLY A 65 -3.52 -6.82 -20.77
C GLY A 65 -2.45 -5.89 -21.33
N SER A 66 -2.85 -4.95 -22.18
CA SER A 66 -1.95 -3.96 -22.81
C SER A 66 -1.95 -2.59 -22.10
N ALA A 67 -2.93 -2.33 -21.23
CA ALA A 67 -2.99 -1.11 -20.43
C ALA A 67 -1.86 -1.07 -19.40
N LEU A 68 -1.34 0.12 -19.11
CA LEU A 68 -0.31 0.30 -18.08
C LEU A 68 -0.87 0.08 -16.68
N SER A 69 -0.08 -0.56 -15.82
CA SER A 69 -0.41 -0.71 -14.40
C SER A 69 -0.43 0.66 -13.70
N MET A 70 -1.20 0.81 -12.63
CA MET A 70 -1.14 2.02 -11.79
C MET A 70 0.26 2.24 -11.17
N HIS A 71 1.05 1.19 -10.99
CA HIS A 71 2.46 1.31 -10.63
C HIS A 71 3.32 1.95 -11.71
N ALA A 72 2.95 1.83 -12.99
CA ALA A 72 3.69 2.46 -14.09
C ALA A 72 3.58 3.99 -14.05
N TRP A 73 2.57 4.52 -13.37
CA TRP A 73 2.37 5.95 -13.17
C TRP A 73 2.93 6.45 -11.83
N GLY A 74 3.42 5.55 -10.96
CA GLY A 74 3.91 5.91 -9.63
C GLY A 74 2.82 6.44 -8.70
N ILE A 75 1.58 5.99 -8.89
CA ILE A 75 0.40 6.42 -8.11
C ILE A 75 -0.23 5.30 -7.28
N ALA A 76 0.39 4.14 -7.24
CA ALA A 76 -0.05 2.98 -6.47
C ALA A 76 1.03 2.50 -5.50
N VAL A 77 0.62 1.83 -4.43
CA VAL A 77 1.53 1.19 -3.48
C VAL A 77 0.99 -0.18 -3.10
N ASP A 78 1.89 -1.14 -3.02
CA ASP A 78 1.66 -2.46 -2.45
C ASP A 78 2.33 -2.57 -1.07
N LEU A 79 1.62 -3.16 -0.10
CA LEU A 79 2.16 -3.50 1.23
C LEU A 79 1.87 -4.96 1.60
N ASP A 80 2.84 -5.61 2.24
CA ASP A 80 2.77 -7.02 2.67
C ASP A 80 2.19 -7.99 1.61
N PRO A 81 2.77 -8.05 0.39
CA PRO A 81 2.25 -8.86 -0.72
C PRO A 81 2.18 -10.36 -0.43
N GLU A 82 3.02 -10.86 0.49
CA GLU A 82 3.04 -12.26 0.92
C GLU A 82 1.70 -12.70 1.56
N ARG A 83 1.08 -11.80 2.33
CA ARG A 83 -0.16 -12.10 3.09
C ARG A 83 -1.43 -11.49 2.47
N ASN A 84 -1.27 -10.77 1.36
CA ASN A 84 -2.36 -10.08 0.67
C ASN A 84 -2.26 -10.19 -0.87
N PRO A 85 -1.96 -11.37 -1.43
CA PRO A 85 -1.71 -11.52 -2.86
C PRO A 85 -2.94 -11.16 -3.70
N LEU A 86 -2.67 -10.71 -4.93
CA LEU A 86 -3.61 -10.18 -5.93
C LEU A 86 -5.02 -10.81 -5.99
N ARG A 87 -5.13 -12.13 -5.82
CA ARG A 87 -6.40 -12.88 -5.99
C ARG A 87 -7.12 -13.20 -4.68
N TRP A 88 -6.56 -12.86 -3.53
CA TRP A 88 -7.20 -13.13 -2.25
C TRP A 88 -8.29 -12.10 -1.97
N GLY A 89 -9.47 -12.59 -1.59
CA GLY A 89 -10.53 -11.78 -1.04
C GLY A 89 -10.42 -11.66 0.48
N ARG A 90 -11.41 -11.01 1.08
CA ARG A 90 -11.49 -10.76 2.52
C ARG A 90 -11.51 -12.01 3.41
N ASP A 91 -11.84 -13.16 2.82
CA ASP A 91 -11.81 -14.47 3.46
C ASP A 91 -10.38 -14.96 3.75
N ARG A 92 -9.37 -14.38 3.08
CA ARG A 92 -7.97 -14.82 3.16
C ARG A 92 -6.96 -13.70 3.41
N ALA A 93 -7.21 -12.51 2.86
CA ALA A 93 -6.30 -11.38 2.98
C ALA A 93 -6.19 -10.89 4.41
N THR A 94 -4.97 -10.76 4.93
CA THR A 94 -4.75 -10.31 6.31
C THR A 94 -5.25 -8.87 6.50
N PHE A 95 -5.07 -8.00 5.50
CA PHE A 95 -5.51 -6.61 5.56
C PHE A 95 -7.03 -6.43 5.49
N ALA A 96 -7.81 -7.51 5.32
CA ALA A 96 -9.26 -7.45 5.46
C ALA A 96 -9.74 -7.56 6.92
N ALA A 97 -8.84 -7.90 7.85
CA ALA A 97 -9.19 -8.03 9.26
C ALA A 97 -9.49 -6.66 9.91
N PRO A 98 -10.34 -6.61 10.96
CA PRO A 98 -10.75 -5.35 11.60
C PRO A 98 -9.61 -4.47 12.10
N ALA A 99 -8.45 -5.04 12.44
CA ALA A 99 -7.26 -4.29 12.87
C ALA A 99 -6.73 -3.30 11.81
N TYR A 100 -7.06 -3.52 10.54
CA TYR A 100 -6.64 -2.70 9.40
C TYR A 100 -7.70 -1.67 8.98
N GLU A 101 -8.87 -1.65 9.62
CA GLU A 101 -9.93 -0.67 9.32
C GLU A 101 -9.45 0.79 9.47
N PRO A 102 -8.68 1.17 10.52
CA PRO A 102 -8.13 2.52 10.61
C PRO A 102 -7.16 2.86 9.47
N PHE A 103 -6.28 1.92 9.09
CA PHE A 103 -5.37 2.11 7.96
C PHE A 103 -6.14 2.42 6.67
N TRP A 104 -7.18 1.64 6.36
CA TRP A 104 -7.97 1.88 5.17
C TRP A 104 -8.77 3.18 5.22
N THR A 105 -9.32 3.53 6.38
CA THR A 105 -9.99 4.82 6.58
C THR A 105 -9.05 5.98 6.29
N ILE A 106 -7.79 5.89 6.73
CA ILE A 106 -6.74 6.89 6.47
C ILE A 106 -6.39 6.95 4.98
N VAL A 107 -6.22 5.80 4.32
CA VAL A 107 -5.97 5.70 2.87
C VAL A 107 -7.08 6.38 2.07
N GLU A 108 -8.33 6.08 2.39
CA GLU A 108 -9.51 6.61 1.71
C GLU A 108 -9.71 8.11 2.00
N ALA A 109 -9.47 8.56 3.23
CA ALA A 109 -9.51 9.98 3.61
C ALA A 109 -8.43 10.83 2.92
N ALA A 110 -7.32 10.22 2.51
CA ALA A 110 -6.29 10.87 1.69
C ALA A 110 -6.64 10.91 0.19
N GLY A 111 -7.75 10.28 -0.23
CA GLY A 111 -8.23 10.25 -1.61
C GLY A 111 -7.72 9.07 -2.45
N ALA A 112 -7.11 8.06 -1.83
CA ALA A 112 -6.71 6.84 -2.51
C ALA A 112 -7.81 5.77 -2.44
N THR A 113 -7.88 4.93 -3.47
CA THR A 113 -8.79 3.79 -3.57
C THR A 113 -8.09 2.52 -3.13
N SER A 114 -8.66 1.78 -2.17
CA SER A 114 -8.27 0.40 -1.85
C SER A 114 -8.97 -0.57 -2.81
N LEU A 115 -8.22 -1.38 -3.55
CA LEU A 115 -8.82 -2.45 -4.37
C LEU A 115 -9.45 -3.54 -3.51
N GLY A 116 -8.87 -3.79 -2.32
CA GLY A 116 -9.41 -4.71 -1.34
C GLY A 116 -10.83 -4.36 -0.92
N ARG A 117 -11.08 -3.09 -0.57
CA ARG A 117 -12.41 -2.63 -0.15
C ARG A 117 -13.37 -2.44 -1.31
N ALA A 118 -12.90 -1.89 -2.42
CA ALA A 118 -13.77 -1.57 -3.56
C ALA A 118 -14.13 -2.79 -4.42
N CYS A 119 -13.25 -3.79 -4.51
CA CYS A 119 -13.41 -4.93 -5.42
C CYS A 119 -13.24 -6.30 -4.74
N ASN A 120 -12.98 -6.36 -3.44
CA ASN A 120 -12.71 -7.59 -2.70
C ASN A 120 -11.59 -8.46 -3.31
N ARG A 121 -10.52 -7.81 -3.76
CA ARG A 121 -9.30 -8.46 -4.27
C ARG A 121 -8.11 -7.53 -4.07
N ASP A 122 -6.90 -8.05 -4.19
CA ASP A 122 -5.68 -7.23 -4.22
C ASP A 122 -5.54 -6.32 -2.99
N TRP A 123 -5.74 -6.90 -1.81
CA TRP A 123 -5.77 -6.15 -0.55
C TRP A 123 -4.43 -5.50 -0.18
N MET A 124 -3.32 -5.86 -0.83
CA MET A 124 -2.04 -5.15 -0.68
C MET A 124 -2.05 -3.75 -1.31
N HIS A 125 -2.93 -3.53 -2.28
CA HIS A 125 -2.84 -2.42 -3.24
C HIS A 125 -3.80 -1.27 -2.89
N PHE A 126 -3.26 -0.05 -2.92
CA PHE A 126 -4.06 1.17 -3.04
C PHE A 126 -3.51 2.09 -4.12
N GLN A 127 -4.38 2.95 -4.68
CA GLN A 127 -4.04 3.82 -5.81
C GLN A 127 -4.73 5.18 -5.75
N PHE A 128 -4.07 6.22 -6.25
CA PHE A 128 -4.68 7.53 -6.50
C PHE A 128 -5.32 7.59 -7.90
N ALA A 129 -6.26 6.68 -8.13
CA ALA A 129 -7.08 6.61 -9.34
C ALA A 129 -8.42 5.94 -9.03
N ARG A 130 -9.45 6.29 -9.80
CA ARG A 130 -10.79 5.68 -9.71
C ARG A 130 -10.84 4.37 -10.49
N LEU A 131 -11.88 3.57 -10.23
CA LEU A 131 -12.16 2.31 -10.92
C LEU A 131 -12.95 2.52 -12.21
#